data_AF-A0A2M7TTB2-F1
#
_entry.id   AF-A0A2M7TTB2-F1
#
_cell.length_a   1.000
_cell.length_b   1.000
_cell.length_c   1.000
_cell.angle_alpha   90.00
_cell.angle_beta   90.00
_cell.angle_gamma   90.00
#
_symmetry.space_group_name_H-M   'P 1'
#
loop_
_entity.id
_entity.type
_entity.pdbx_description
1 polymer ?
#
loop_
_entity_poly.entity_id
_entity_poly.type
_entity_poly.pdbx_seq_one_letter_code
_entity_poly.pdbx_strand_id
1 'polypeptide(L)' 'MFDVGNVLMMVERVIAILGTTIYLIFAVVIVKQVTTMTHQIKDKFNGILIAFSYLHLLFSLLLALLSWTLL' A
#
# COMPACT_ATOMS: atom_id res chain seq x y z
N MET A 1 -35.85 -7.07 -12.43
CA MET A 1 -34.98 -8.05 -11.74
C MET A 1 -33.79 -7.31 -11.19
N PHE A 2 -33.40 -7.58 -9.95
CA PHE A 2 -32.19 -7.02 -9.36
C PHE A 2 -30.98 -7.60 -10.10
N ASP A 3 -30.12 -6.76 -10.67
CA ASP A 3 -28.92 -7.23 -11.37
C ASP A 3 -27.81 -7.46 -10.33
N VAL A 4 -27.78 -8.70 -9.83
CA VAL A 4 -26.82 -9.16 -8.82
C VAL A 4 -25.38 -8.96 -9.29
N GLY A 5 -25.11 -9.04 -10.60
CA GLY A 5 -23.77 -8.84 -11.16
C GLY A 5 -23.26 -7.42 -10.96
N ASN A 6 -24.09 -6.43 -11.29
CA ASN A 6 -23.73 -5.02 -11.11
C ASN A 6 -23.50 -4.65 -9.64
N VAL A 7 -24.30 -5.21 -8.73
CA VAL A 7 -24.15 -4.96 -7.29
C VAL A 7 -22.87 -5.59 -6.75
N LEU A 8 -22.55 -6.83 -7.15
CA LEU A 8 -21.29 -7.47 -6.76
C LEU A 8 -20.07 -6.70 -7.27
N MET A 9 -20.08 -6.25 -8.53
CA MET A 9 -19.02 -5.41 -9.08
C MET A 9 -18.83 -4.12 -8.31
N MET A 10 -19.92 -3.45 -7.91
CA MET A 10 -19.84 -2.23 -7.12
C MET A 10 -19.22 -2.48 -5.74
N VAL A 11 -19.62 -3.56 -5.07
CA VAL A 11 -19.10 -3.94 -3.75
C VAL A 11 -17.61 -4.28 -3.84
N GLU A 12 -17.20 -5.06 -4.85
CA GLU A 12 -15.80 -5.42 -5.09
C GLU A 12 -14.93 -4.17 -5.27
N ARG A 13 -15.35 -3.22 -6.10
CA ARG A 13 -14.63 -1.96 -6.35
C ARG A 13 -14.44 -1.16 -5.07
N VAL A 14 -15.50 -1.00 -4.27
CA VAL A 14 -15.43 -0.28 -2.98
C VAL A 14 -14.46 -0.97 -2.03
N ILE A 15 -14.53 -2.30 -1.90
CA ILE A 15 -13.62 -3.07 -1.04
C ILE A 15 -12.17 -2.92 -1.52
N ALA A 16 -11.92 -3.00 -2.82
CA ALA A 16 -10.58 -2.85 -3.39
C ALA A 16 -9.99 -1.46 -3.15
N ILE A 17 -10.78 -0.40 -3.38
CA ILE A 17 -10.38 0.98 -3.13
C ILE A 17 -10.06 1.22 -1.64
N LEU A 18 -10.91 0.74 -0.75
CA LEU A 18 -10.67 0.85 0.69
C LEU A 18 -9.44 0.04 1.12
N GLY A 19 -9.30 -1.19 0.62
CA GLY A 19 -8.19 -2.08 0.91
C GLY A 19 -6.85 -1.48 0.49
N THR A 20 -6.75 -0.94 -0.73
CA THR A 20 -5.53 -0.30 -1.24
C THR A 20 -5.21 1.00 -0.51
N THR A 21 -6.23 1.77 -0.10
CA THR A 21 -6.05 2.98 0.72
C THR A 21 -5.48 2.63 2.11
N ILE A 22 -6.03 1.60 2.76
CA ILE A 22 -5.51 1.10 4.05
C ILE A 22 -4.09 0.56 3.88
N TYR A 23 -3.83 -0.17 2.80
CA TYR A 23 -2.50 -0.70 2.48
C TYR A 23 -1.45 0.41 2.32
N LEU A 24 -1.80 1.52 1.66
CA LEU A 24 -0.93 2.69 1.56
C LEU A 24 -0.57 3.26 2.94
N ILE A 25 -1.52 3.34 3.86
CA ILE A 25 -1.26 3.79 5.25
C ILE A 25 -0.24 2.86 5.92
N PHE A 26 -0.39 1.54 5.78
CA PHE A 26 0.57 0.58 6.32
C PHE A 26 1.96 0.70 5.68
N ALA A 27 2.05 1.00 4.38
CA ALA A 27 3.33 1.21 3.72
C ALA A 27 4.10 2.40 4.33
N VAL A 28 3.41 3.47 4.74
CA VAL A 28 4.02 4.59 5.47
C VAL A 28 4.54 4.13 6.84
N VAL A 29 3.76 3.31 7.55
CA VAL A 29 4.16 2.72 8.84
C VAL A 29 5.43 1.88 8.69
N ILE A 30 5.54 1.09 7.62
CA ILE A 30 6.73 0.28 7.33
C ILE A 30 7.97 1.16 7.16
N VAL A 31 7.88 2.25 6.39
CA VAL A 31 9.01 3.19 6.24
C VAL A 31 9.44 3.75 7.59
N LYS A 32 8.50 4.11 8.46
CA LYS A 32 8.81 4.60 9.82
C LYS A 32 9.48 3.52 10.67
N GLN A 33 9.02 2.28 10.60
CA GLN A 33 9.60 1.14 11.32
C GLN A 33 11.02 0.84 10.85
N VAL A 34 11.25 0.75 9.54
CA VAL A 34 12.57 0.51 8.95
C VAL A 34 13.53 1.65 9.30
N THR A 35 13.09 2.90 9.20
CA THR A 35 13.90 4.05 9.59
C THR A 35 14.28 3.98 11.07
N THR A 36 13.32 3.73 11.96
CA THR A 36 13.57 3.63 13.41
C THR A 36 14.57 2.51 13.74
N MET A 37 14.39 1.34 13.12
CA MET A 37 15.27 0.18 13.31
C MET A 37 16.71 0.47 12.83
N THR A 38 16.87 1.03 11.63
CA THR A 38 18.19 1.32 11.04
C THR A 38 18.95 2.46 11.75
N HIS A 39 18.25 3.29 12.51
CA HIS A 39 18.87 4.26 13.43
C HIS A 39 19.42 3.60 14.71
N GLN A 40 18.73 2.59 15.23
CA GLN A 40 19.11 1.91 16.48
C GLN A 40 20.15 0.81 16.27
N ILE A 41 20.09 0.09 15.15
CA ILE A 41 20.96 -1.04 14.83
C ILE A 41 21.76 -0.68 13.58
N LYS A 42 23.09 -0.57 13.71
CA LYS A 42 23.98 -0.31 12.58
C LYS A 42 24.35 -1.62 11.90
N ASP A 43 23.81 -1.83 10.71
CA ASP A 43 24.08 -2.97 9.85
C ASP A 43 24.47 -2.50 8.43
N LYS A 44 25.34 -3.25 7.76
CA LYS A 44 25.74 -3.03 6.35
C LYS A 44 24.56 -3.06 5.36
N PHE A 45 23.46 -3.72 5.71
CA PHE A 45 22.26 -3.82 4.87
C PHE A 45 21.27 -2.66 5.05
N ASN A 46 21.48 -1.76 6.01
CA ASN A 46 20.54 -0.68 6.32
C ASN A 46 20.18 0.19 5.12
N GLY A 47 21.18 0.53 4.28
CA GLY A 47 20.93 1.33 3.08
C GLY A 47 19.96 0.65 2.11
N ILE A 48 20.12 -0.67 1.90
CA ILE A 48 19.26 -1.48 1.04
C ILE A 48 17.85 -1.55 1.65
N LEU A 49 17.74 -1.82 2.95
CA LEU A 49 16.44 -1.90 3.64
C LEU A 49 15.66 -0.58 3.55
N ILE A 50 16.33 0.55 3.74
CA ILE A 50 15.71 1.88 3.60
C ILE A 50 15.23 2.07 2.16
N ALA A 51 16.07 1.80 1.16
CA ALA A 51 15.71 1.95 -0.24
C ALA A 51 14.49 1.10 -0.64
N PHE A 52 14.48 -0.18 -0.25
CA PHE A 52 13.34 -1.07 -0.48
C PHE A 52 12.06 -0.59 0.22
N SER A 53 12.16 -0.02 1.42
CA SER A 53 10.99 0.50 2.13
C SER A 53 10.34 1.69 1.40
N TYR A 54 11.14 2.60 0.84
CA TYR A 54 10.63 3.72 0.06
C TYR A 54 10.13 3.29 -1.32
N LEU A 55 10.79 2.31 -1.97
CA LEU A 55 10.31 1.74 -3.23
C LEU A 55 8.95 1.03 -3.03
N HIS A 56 8.81 0.31 -1.93
CA HIS A 56 7.54 -0.30 -1.54
C HIS A 56 6.45 0.77 -1.32
N LEU A 57 6.75 1.85 -0.59
CA LEU A 57 5.81 2.97 -0.43
C LEU A 57 5.38 3.59 -1.77
N LEU A 58 6.32 3.77 -2.71
CA LEU A 58 6.03 4.28 -4.05
C LEU A 58 5.06 3.35 -4.80
N PHE A 59 5.29 2.03 -4.78
CA PHE A 59 4.39 1.07 -5.42
C PHE A 59 3.02 1.02 -4.75
N SER A 60 2.95 1.14 -3.43
CA SER A 60 1.68 1.23 -2.69
C SER A 60 0.88 2.47 -3.07
N LEU A 61 1.56 3.62 -3.28
CA LEU A 61 0.93 4.85 -3.74
C LEU A 61 0.37 4.68 -5.16
N LEU A 62 1.17 4.11 -6.08
CA LEU A 62 0.72 3.83 -7.45
C LEU A 62 -0.46 2.85 -7.46
N LEU A 63 -0.43 1.81 -6.64
CA LEU A 63 -1.52 0.84 -6.53
C LEU A 63 -2.82 1.50 -6.07
N ALA A 64 -2.77 2.36 -5.04
CA ALA A 64 -3.94 3.09 -4.58
C ALA A 64 -4.48 4.03 -5.67
N LEU A 65 -3.61 4.78 -6.35
CA LEU A 65 -4.01 5.68 -7.45
C LEU A 65 -4.65 4.93 -8.63
N LEU A 66 -4.05 3.81 -9.04
CA LEU A 66 -4.60 2.95 -10.10
C LEU A 66 -5.94 2.35 -9.68
N SER A 67 -6.07 1.90 -8.43
CA SER A 67 -7.33 1.39 -7.90
C SER A 67 -8.43 2.45 -7.91
N TRP A 68 -8.13 3.71 -7.58
CA TRP A 68 -9.11 4.80 -7.61
C TRP A 68 -9.51 5.25 -9.03
N THR A 69 -8.67 5.00 -10.04
CA THR A 69 -8.88 5.50 -11.40
C THR A 69 -9.41 4.44 -12.36
N LEU A 70 -9.12 3.16 -12.12
CA LEU A 70 -9.44 2.05 -13.03
C LEU A 70 -10.58 1.14 -12.53
N LEU A 71 -10.86 1.13 -11.22
CA LEU A 71 -11.97 0.36 -10.63
C LEU A 71 -13.16 1.28 -10.39
#